data_AF-A0A9D1C0A3-F1
#
_entry.id   AF-A0A9D1C0A3-F1
#
_cell.length_a   1.000
_cell.length_b   1.000
_cell.length_c   1.000
_cell.angle_alpha   90.00
_cell.angle_beta   90.00
_cell.angle_gamma   90.00
#
_symmetry.space_group_name_H-M   'P 1'
#
loop_
_entity.id
_entity.type
_entity.pdbx_description
1 polymer ?
#
loop_
_entity_poly.entity_id
_entity_poly.type
_entity_poly.pdbx_seq_one_letter_code
_entity_poly.pdbx_strand_id
1 'polypeptide(L)'
;METWLLSLFAYIPFLDLQNTDSLLFESPEWLWLIWLWPILWFISSRFSAKNDLSELTANRQLRVKHALIHKMQGGFAPISQSRFEFRVLFFNLLRGLVIVFLAIALAQPIQKLPSAAEPEQKTVRDIVFVIESSASFLLPDYEIDGKPETRMNVVKKVLDNFIGELKGNRFSLAIYADSAYTLLPLTNDQTLARLTLKRLKPYLAGRTDTAMGEALGLALKQTDQSTGITKANKDTLKRVVVLISDGLSQPSRIELTEAVNYAQLLKVPIYTIGVGASSEQADKRIYSGLLYQPLESESLQALAEQTQGQYFQVGSGQEISAVLAKINQAEGVPYIAPPAPPQKQYLYSYPLIMGVVVLGIYWALSLIWMSFVARKKSKKQKERAK
;
A
#
# COMPACT_ATOMS: atom_id res chain seq x y z
N MET A 1 -29.51 -11.70 1.13
CA MET A 1 -29.77 -10.44 1.85
C MET A 1 -29.01 -9.25 1.26
N GLU A 2 -28.23 -9.45 0.19
CA GLU A 2 -27.35 -8.42 -0.38
C GLU A 2 -28.02 -7.61 -1.52
N THR A 3 -28.94 -8.21 -2.29
CA THR A 3 -29.43 -7.62 -3.55
C THR A 3 -30.39 -6.43 -3.38
N TRP A 4 -31.22 -6.41 -2.35
CA TRP A 4 -32.28 -5.39 -2.18
C TRP A 4 -31.80 -4.01 -1.68
N LEU A 5 -30.65 -3.95 -1.00
CA LEU A 5 -30.06 -2.70 -0.54
C LEU A 5 -29.29 -2.04 -1.69
N LEU A 6 -28.63 -2.85 -2.52
CA LEU A 6 -27.94 -2.42 -3.74
C LEU A 6 -28.90 -1.75 -4.73
N SER A 7 -30.13 -2.27 -4.89
CA SER A 7 -31.15 -1.67 -5.75
C SER A 7 -31.64 -0.29 -5.28
N LEU A 8 -31.54 0.01 -3.98
CA LEU A 8 -31.96 1.30 -3.41
C LEU A 8 -30.96 2.43 -3.74
N PHE A 9 -29.68 2.09 -3.95
CA PHE A 9 -28.63 3.03 -4.34
C PHE A 9 -28.58 3.29 -5.85
N ALA A 10 -29.04 2.34 -6.68
CA ALA A 10 -29.10 2.46 -8.14
C ALA A 10 -30.01 3.60 -8.64
N TYR A 11 -30.93 4.09 -7.80
CA TYR A 11 -31.91 5.13 -8.16
C TYR A 11 -31.54 6.54 -7.65
N ILE A 12 -30.33 6.75 -7.09
CA ILE A 12 -29.88 8.08 -6.66
C ILE A 12 -29.16 8.76 -7.84
N PRO A 13 -29.77 9.75 -8.52
CA PRO A 13 -29.29 10.28 -9.81
C PRO A 13 -27.95 11.06 -9.75
N PHE A 14 -27.38 11.26 -8.55
CA PHE A 14 -26.07 11.90 -8.36
C PHE A 14 -24.92 10.89 -8.23
N LEU A 15 -25.23 9.61 -8.10
CA LEU A 15 -24.25 8.52 -8.07
C LEU A 15 -24.14 7.96 -9.50
N ASP A 16 -23.08 8.34 -10.22
CA ASP A 16 -22.71 7.78 -11.53
C ASP A 16 -22.25 6.32 -11.38
N LEU A 17 -23.17 5.44 -10.99
CA LEU A 17 -22.96 4.01 -10.79
C LEU A 17 -23.14 3.31 -12.13
N GLN A 18 -22.16 3.44 -13.03
CA GLN A 18 -22.19 2.82 -14.36
C GLN A 18 -22.14 1.28 -14.34
N ASN A 19 -21.99 0.65 -13.17
CA ASN A 19 -22.04 -0.81 -13.01
C ASN A 19 -22.47 -1.17 -11.58
N THR A 20 -23.64 -1.78 -11.40
CA THR A 20 -24.17 -2.19 -10.10
C THR A 20 -23.57 -3.50 -9.58
N ASP A 21 -22.99 -4.32 -10.48
CA ASP A 21 -22.34 -5.60 -10.14
C ASP A 21 -20.97 -5.44 -9.43
N SER A 22 -20.47 -4.21 -9.28
CA SER A 22 -19.16 -3.92 -8.67
C SER A 22 -19.24 -3.32 -7.26
N LEU A 23 -20.44 -3.20 -6.68
CA LEU A 23 -20.64 -2.61 -5.35
C LEU A 23 -20.64 -3.70 -4.27
N LEU A 24 -19.70 -3.59 -3.33
CA LEU A 24 -19.50 -4.54 -2.24
C LEU A 24 -19.37 -3.78 -0.91
N PHE A 25 -19.64 -4.46 0.20
CA PHE A 25 -19.34 -3.95 1.54
C PHE A 25 -18.05 -4.60 2.04
N GLU A 26 -17.08 -3.81 2.48
CA GLU A 26 -15.83 -4.33 3.05
C GLU A 26 -16.03 -4.85 4.48
N SER A 27 -17.02 -4.31 5.19
CA SER A 27 -17.33 -4.64 6.59
C SER A 27 -18.83 -4.84 6.80
N PRO A 28 -19.45 -5.87 6.18
CA PRO A 28 -20.91 -6.07 6.20
C PRO A 28 -21.48 -6.29 7.62
N GLU A 29 -20.65 -6.66 8.59
CA GLU A 29 -21.03 -6.83 10.00
C GLU A 29 -21.68 -5.58 10.61
N TRP A 30 -21.35 -4.38 10.12
CA TRP A 30 -21.95 -3.15 10.62
C TRP A 30 -23.41 -2.97 10.21
N LEU A 31 -23.90 -3.69 9.20
CA LEU A 31 -25.31 -3.67 8.82
C LEU A 31 -26.23 -4.22 9.92
N TRP A 32 -25.70 -5.04 10.85
CA TRP A 32 -26.46 -5.50 12.01
C TRP A 32 -26.93 -4.35 12.92
N LEU A 33 -26.26 -3.19 12.88
CA LEU A 33 -26.69 -2.00 13.62
C LEU A 33 -28.06 -1.48 13.19
N ILE A 34 -28.55 -1.82 12.00
CA ILE A 34 -29.90 -1.45 11.55
C ILE A 34 -30.96 -1.99 12.53
N TRP A 35 -30.73 -3.17 13.11
CA TRP A 35 -31.61 -3.79 14.09
C TRP A 35 -31.59 -3.10 15.46
N LEU A 36 -30.60 -2.25 15.74
CA LEU A 36 -30.55 -1.49 16.98
C LEU A 36 -31.75 -0.54 17.09
N TRP A 37 -32.19 0.06 15.99
CA TRP A 37 -33.31 0.98 15.98
C TRP A 37 -34.66 0.35 16.43
N PRO A 38 -35.16 -0.75 15.81
CA PRO A 38 -36.41 -1.38 16.25
C PRO A 38 -36.31 -1.92 17.68
N ILE A 39 -35.13 -2.36 18.12
CA ILE A 39 -34.90 -2.79 19.51
C ILE A 39 -35.04 -1.59 20.47
N LEU A 40 -34.38 -0.47 20.18
CA LEU A 40 -34.50 0.75 21.00
C LEU A 40 -35.93 1.31 21.00
N TRP A 41 -36.63 1.22 19.88
CA TRP A 41 -38.04 1.62 19.80
C TRP A 41 -38.94 0.68 20.62
N PHE A 42 -38.72 -0.62 20.56
CA PHE A 42 -39.45 -1.60 21.37
C PHE A 42 -39.19 -1.41 22.87
N ILE A 43 -37.92 -1.26 23.27
CA ILE A 43 -37.56 -0.97 24.67
C ILE A 43 -38.18 0.35 25.11
N SER A 44 -38.04 1.43 24.35
CA SER A 44 -38.62 2.72 24.73
C SER A 44 -40.15 2.74 24.74
N SER A 45 -40.83 1.90 23.97
CA SER A 45 -42.30 1.77 24.05
C SER A 45 -42.75 0.96 25.28
N ARG A 46 -41.93 0.02 25.76
CA ARG A 46 -42.19 -0.77 26.98
C ARG A 46 -41.74 -0.07 28.27
N PHE A 47 -40.65 0.69 28.18
CA PHE A 47 -39.99 1.40 29.29
C PHE A 47 -40.16 2.91 29.23
N SER A 48 -40.96 3.46 28.31
CA SER A 48 -41.50 4.81 28.47
C SER A 48 -42.33 4.76 29.73
N ALA A 49 -41.68 5.10 30.84
CA ALA A 49 -42.29 5.30 32.14
C ALA A 49 -43.58 6.07 31.88
N LYS A 50 -44.70 5.56 32.41
CA LYS A 50 -45.95 6.32 32.53
C LYS A 50 -45.50 7.70 32.98
N ASN A 51 -45.59 8.70 32.09
CA ASN A 51 -44.99 10.00 32.35
C ASN A 51 -45.44 10.42 33.75
N ASP A 52 -44.52 10.73 34.68
CA ASP A 52 -44.90 11.21 36.01
C ASP A 52 -45.89 12.38 35.89
N LEU A 53 -45.81 13.14 34.80
CA LEU A 53 -46.78 14.19 34.47
C LEU A 53 -48.22 13.68 34.22
N SER A 54 -48.38 12.50 33.61
CA SER A 54 -49.67 11.82 33.42
C SER A 54 -50.21 11.18 34.69
N GLU A 55 -49.34 10.61 35.54
CA GLU A 55 -49.75 10.16 36.88
C GLU A 55 -50.03 11.33 37.83
N LEU A 56 -49.28 12.43 37.77
CA LEU A 56 -49.54 13.66 38.54
C LEU A 56 -50.77 14.44 38.04
N THR A 57 -51.16 14.31 36.76
CA THR A 57 -52.43 14.88 36.26
C THR A 57 -53.61 13.96 36.55
N ALA A 58 -53.43 12.64 36.56
CA ALA A 58 -54.43 11.68 37.04
C ALA A 58 -54.64 11.79 38.57
N ASN A 59 -53.58 11.99 39.35
CA ASN A 59 -53.62 12.20 40.81
C ASN A 59 -53.93 13.64 41.23
N ARG A 60 -54.07 14.60 40.30
CA ARG A 60 -54.58 15.95 40.60
C ARG A 60 -56.11 16.02 40.68
N GLN A 61 -56.77 14.93 41.06
CA GLN A 61 -58.05 15.03 41.77
C GLN A 61 -57.79 15.49 43.21
N LEU A 62 -57.34 16.74 43.38
CA LEU A 62 -57.64 17.44 44.62
C LEU A 62 -59.16 17.53 44.67
N ARG A 63 -59.79 16.63 45.44
CA ARG A 63 -61.22 16.68 45.79
C ARG A 63 -61.46 17.89 46.68
N VAL A 64 -61.33 19.09 46.12
CA VAL A 64 -61.84 20.30 46.76
C VAL A 64 -63.34 20.24 46.61
N LYS A 65 -64.06 19.80 47.65
CA LYS A 65 -65.53 19.87 47.67
C LYS A 65 -65.94 21.33 47.81
N HIS A 66 -66.00 22.07 46.71
CA HIS A 66 -66.48 23.45 46.69
C HIS A 66 -67.73 23.58 45.84
N ALA A 67 -68.75 24.25 46.37
CA ALA A 67 -70.09 24.37 45.81
C ALA A 67 -70.14 25.03 44.41
N LEU A 68 -69.04 25.68 43.98
CA LEU A 68 -68.93 26.39 42.71
C LEU A 68 -68.22 25.59 41.60
N ILE A 69 -67.91 24.30 41.79
CA ILE A 69 -67.28 23.45 40.77
C ILE A 69 -68.05 23.42 39.45
N HIS A 70 -69.39 23.45 39.51
CA HIS A 70 -70.24 23.43 38.32
C HIS A 70 -70.04 24.66 37.41
N LYS A 71 -69.52 25.79 37.94
CA LYS A 71 -69.16 26.99 37.15
C LYS A 71 -67.74 26.98 36.60
N MET A 72 -66.89 26.02 37.02
CA MET A 72 -65.50 25.86 36.53
C MET A 72 -65.34 24.73 35.50
N GLN A 73 -66.42 24.05 35.10
CA GLN A 73 -66.39 22.98 34.09
C GLN A 73 -66.35 23.49 32.63
N GLY A 74 -65.88 24.72 32.40
CA GLY A 74 -65.61 25.25 31.07
C GLY A 74 -64.11 25.15 30.74
N GLY A 75 -63.71 24.18 29.92
CA GLY A 75 -62.45 24.28 29.17
C GLY A 75 -61.35 23.26 29.49
N PHE A 76 -61.67 21.96 29.46
CA PHE A 76 -60.66 20.95 29.13
C PHE A 76 -61.10 20.21 27.87
N ALA A 77 -60.83 20.82 26.70
CA ALA A 77 -60.89 20.09 25.45
C ALA A 77 -59.92 18.89 25.54
N PRO A 78 -60.34 17.66 25.21
CA PRO A 78 -59.43 16.53 25.15
C PRO A 78 -58.32 16.90 24.15
N ILE A 79 -57.07 16.85 24.60
CA ILE A 79 -55.93 16.97 23.70
C ILE A 79 -56.03 15.76 22.77
N SER A 80 -56.41 15.99 21.51
CA SER A 80 -56.54 14.96 20.48
C SER A 80 -55.30 14.05 20.48
N GLN A 81 -55.47 12.81 20.97
CA GLN A 81 -54.40 11.82 21.13
C GLN A 81 -53.78 11.42 19.77
N SER A 82 -54.59 11.41 18.70
CA SER A 82 -54.16 11.08 17.34
C SER A 82 -53.01 11.96 16.80
N ARG A 83 -53.01 13.27 17.08
CA ARG A 83 -51.93 14.18 16.63
C ARG A 83 -50.64 14.03 17.45
N PHE A 84 -50.70 13.41 18.62
CA PHE A 84 -49.55 13.20 19.49
C PHE A 84 -48.80 11.91 19.09
N GLU A 85 -49.52 10.84 18.76
CA GLU A 85 -48.94 9.55 18.34
C GLU A 85 -48.22 9.62 17.00
N PHE A 86 -48.81 10.26 15.99
CA PHE A 86 -48.17 10.44 14.67
C PHE A 86 -46.83 11.19 14.76
N ARG A 87 -46.71 12.14 15.71
CA ARG A 87 -45.51 12.95 15.89
C ARG A 87 -44.38 12.18 16.56
N VAL A 88 -44.70 11.39 17.59
CA VAL A 88 -43.73 10.50 18.23
C VAL A 88 -43.21 9.47 17.22
N LEU A 89 -44.10 8.93 16.38
CA LEU A 89 -43.72 8.03 15.30
C LEU A 89 -42.78 8.70 14.29
N PHE A 90 -43.10 9.92 13.85
CA PHE A 90 -42.28 10.67 12.89
C PHE A 90 -40.85 10.93 13.39
N PHE A 91 -40.67 11.44 14.61
CA PHE A 91 -39.34 11.68 15.17
C PHE A 91 -38.56 10.38 15.42
N ASN A 92 -39.25 9.28 15.75
CA ASN A 92 -38.62 7.97 15.90
C ASN A 92 -38.15 7.39 14.56
N LEU A 93 -38.92 7.57 13.49
CA LEU A 93 -38.50 7.19 12.13
C LEU A 93 -37.25 7.96 11.71
N LEU A 94 -37.19 9.26 12.01
CA LEU A 94 -36.03 10.10 11.67
C LEU A 94 -34.75 9.66 12.40
N ARG A 95 -34.86 9.26 13.68
CA ARG A 95 -33.75 8.63 14.42
C ARG A 95 -33.32 7.30 13.82
N GLY A 96 -34.28 6.48 13.41
CA GLY A 96 -34.00 5.21 12.72
C GLY A 96 -33.24 5.43 11.42
N LEU A 97 -33.63 6.44 10.65
CA LEU A 97 -32.98 6.80 9.40
C LEU A 97 -31.52 7.22 9.60
N VAL A 98 -31.20 7.95 10.69
CA VAL A 98 -29.80 8.26 11.06
C VAL A 98 -29.01 6.98 11.34
N ILE A 99 -29.57 6.05 12.12
CA ILE A 99 -28.92 4.77 12.45
C ILE A 99 -28.67 3.95 11.18
N VAL A 100 -29.64 3.91 10.27
CA VAL A 100 -29.51 3.21 8.98
C VAL A 100 -28.38 3.80 8.14
N PHE A 101 -28.35 5.13 7.96
CA PHE A 101 -27.28 5.77 7.18
C PHE A 101 -25.90 5.60 7.81
N LEU A 102 -25.81 5.64 9.14
CA LEU A 102 -24.57 5.39 9.85
C LEU A 102 -24.10 3.94 9.72
N ALA A 103 -25.01 2.98 9.83
CA ALA A 103 -24.72 1.55 9.66
C ALA A 103 -24.19 1.27 8.23
N ILE A 104 -24.78 1.90 7.22
CA ILE A 104 -24.33 1.78 5.83
C ILE A 104 -22.96 2.43 5.64
N ALA A 105 -22.71 3.60 6.23
CA ALA A 105 -21.39 4.25 6.16
C ALA A 105 -20.29 3.40 6.82
N LEU A 106 -20.57 2.82 7.99
CA LEU A 106 -19.66 1.92 8.70
C LEU A 106 -19.44 0.60 7.96
N ALA A 107 -20.42 0.14 7.18
CA ALA A 107 -20.27 -1.05 6.35
C ALA A 107 -19.28 -0.85 5.17
N GLN A 108 -18.80 0.39 4.96
CA GLN A 108 -17.82 0.77 3.95
C GLN A 108 -18.21 0.26 2.54
N PRO A 109 -19.22 0.87 1.90
CA PRO A 109 -19.53 0.56 0.52
C PRO A 109 -18.32 0.90 -0.35
N ILE A 110 -17.85 -0.07 -1.10
CA ILE A 110 -16.77 0.06 -2.07
C ILE A 110 -17.30 -0.21 -3.48
N GLN A 111 -16.83 0.56 -4.44
CA GLN A 111 -16.97 0.24 -5.85
C GLN A 111 -15.64 -0.29 -6.35
N LYS A 112 -15.64 -1.52 -6.89
CA LYS A 112 -14.48 -2.06 -7.61
C LYS A 112 -14.45 -1.45 -9.00
N LEU A 113 -13.44 -0.62 -9.26
CA LEU A 113 -13.17 -0.15 -10.61
C LEU A 113 -12.55 -1.31 -11.40
N PRO A 114 -12.98 -1.56 -12.65
CA PRO A 114 -12.33 -2.52 -13.52
C PRO A 114 -10.83 -2.20 -13.59
N SER A 115 -9.99 -3.21 -13.37
CA SER A 115 -8.56 -3.05 -13.61
C SER A 115 -8.38 -2.92 -15.12
N ALA A 116 -8.07 -1.71 -15.60
CA ALA A 116 -7.91 -1.43 -17.03
C ALA A 116 -6.68 -2.11 -17.66
N ALA A 117 -5.84 -2.75 -16.85
CA ALA A 117 -4.67 -3.45 -17.33
C ALA A 117 -5.06 -4.87 -17.73
N GLU A 118 -5.14 -5.12 -19.05
CA GLU A 118 -5.03 -6.47 -19.57
C GLU A 118 -3.75 -7.13 -19.03
N PRO A 119 -3.73 -8.47 -18.84
CA PRO A 119 -2.53 -9.16 -18.46
C PRO A 119 -1.46 -8.98 -19.55
N GLU A 120 -0.55 -8.02 -19.32
CA GLU A 120 0.61 -7.81 -20.18
C GLU A 120 1.52 -9.05 -20.08
N GLN A 121 1.84 -9.65 -21.23
CA GLN A 121 2.93 -10.61 -21.31
C GLN A 121 4.23 -9.86 -21.03
N LYS A 122 4.79 -10.07 -19.84
CA LYS A 122 6.05 -9.47 -19.43
C LYS A 122 7.14 -10.51 -19.49
N THR A 123 8.24 -10.15 -20.12
CA THR A 123 9.49 -10.89 -20.01
C THR A 123 10.05 -10.66 -18.61
N VAL A 124 9.95 -11.64 -17.72
CA VAL A 124 10.44 -11.53 -16.33
C VAL A 124 11.71 -12.36 -16.16
N ARG A 125 12.77 -11.69 -15.72
CA ARG A 125 14.06 -12.31 -15.35
C ARG A 125 14.35 -12.03 -13.88
N ASP A 126 15.07 -12.96 -13.26
CA ASP A 126 15.63 -12.77 -11.93
C ASP A 126 17.09 -12.34 -12.10
N ILE A 127 17.39 -11.10 -11.71
CA ILE A 127 18.71 -10.48 -11.85
C ILE A 127 19.27 -10.24 -10.46
N VAL A 128 20.38 -10.89 -10.11
CA VAL A 128 21.05 -10.70 -8.83
C VAL A 128 22.35 -9.93 -9.05
N PHE A 129 22.42 -8.69 -8.57
CA PHE A 129 23.65 -7.93 -8.58
C PHE A 129 24.49 -8.28 -7.36
N VAL A 130 25.78 -8.53 -7.59
CA VAL A 130 26.79 -8.75 -6.57
C VAL A 130 27.79 -7.60 -6.67
N ILE A 131 27.76 -6.70 -5.69
CA ILE A 131 28.48 -5.43 -5.76
C ILE A 131 29.62 -5.42 -4.75
N GLU A 132 30.85 -5.25 -5.22
CA GLU A 132 31.98 -5.06 -4.34
C GLU A 132 31.93 -3.70 -3.63
N SER A 133 32.32 -3.69 -2.36
CA SER A 133 32.29 -2.51 -1.50
C SER A 133 33.61 -2.31 -0.73
N SER A 134 34.70 -2.92 -1.21
CA SER A 134 36.04 -2.86 -0.62
C SER A 134 36.64 -1.45 -0.66
N ALA A 135 37.86 -1.29 -0.14
CA ALA A 135 38.56 -0.01 -0.11
C ALA A 135 38.79 0.61 -1.50
N SER A 136 38.98 -0.19 -2.55
CA SER A 136 39.26 0.30 -3.90
C SER A 136 38.06 1.08 -4.47
N PHE A 137 36.85 0.83 -3.97
CA PHE A 137 35.64 1.51 -4.43
C PHE A 137 35.52 2.97 -3.98
N LEU A 138 36.48 3.46 -3.17
CA LEU A 138 36.67 4.88 -2.85
C LEU A 138 37.54 5.62 -3.86
N LEU A 139 38.29 4.92 -4.71
CA LEU A 139 39.20 5.54 -5.66
C LEU A 139 38.41 6.47 -6.59
N PRO A 140 38.75 7.78 -6.65
CA PRO A 140 38.13 8.73 -7.56
C PRO A 140 38.83 8.72 -8.92
N ASP A 141 38.89 7.56 -9.56
CA ASP A 141 39.60 7.32 -10.82
C ASP A 141 38.69 7.32 -12.05
N TYR A 142 37.49 7.89 -11.91
CA TYR A 142 36.60 8.23 -13.01
C TYR A 142 36.38 9.74 -13.09
N GLU A 143 35.98 10.22 -14.26
CA GLU A 143 35.59 11.61 -14.47
C GLU A 143 34.15 11.69 -14.99
N ILE A 144 33.31 12.51 -14.35
CA ILE A 144 31.94 12.81 -14.83
C ILE A 144 31.74 14.32 -14.75
N ASP A 145 31.29 14.92 -15.85
CA ASP A 145 31.08 16.37 -15.97
C ASP A 145 32.31 17.21 -15.57
N GLY A 146 33.51 16.73 -15.90
CA GLY A 146 34.78 17.42 -15.58
C GLY A 146 35.22 17.31 -14.12
N LYS A 147 34.61 16.41 -13.33
CA LYS A 147 34.92 16.23 -11.90
C LYS A 147 35.32 14.79 -11.58
N PRO A 148 36.33 14.58 -10.70
CA PRO A 148 36.67 13.26 -10.19
C PRO A 148 35.48 12.61 -9.48
N GLU A 149 35.25 11.34 -9.78
CA GLU A 149 34.15 10.55 -9.26
C GLU A 149 34.63 9.17 -8.82
N THR A 150 34.03 8.68 -7.73
CA THR A 150 34.40 7.39 -7.16
C THR A 150 33.85 6.21 -7.95
N ARG A 151 34.57 5.09 -7.97
CA ARG A 151 34.07 3.81 -8.53
C ARG A 151 32.67 3.47 -8.02
N MET A 152 32.42 3.58 -6.71
CA MET A 152 31.09 3.31 -6.12
C MET A 152 30.00 4.23 -6.68
N ASN A 153 30.27 5.53 -6.87
CA ASN A 153 29.29 6.45 -7.46
C ASN A 153 29.00 6.10 -8.91
N VAL A 154 30.03 5.73 -9.67
CA VAL A 154 29.88 5.26 -11.05
C VAL A 154 29.00 4.02 -11.10
N VAL A 155 29.29 3.01 -10.27
CA VAL A 155 28.48 1.78 -10.19
C VAL A 155 27.03 2.08 -9.86
N LYS A 156 26.74 2.98 -8.92
CA LYS A 156 25.36 3.39 -8.64
C LYS A 156 24.67 3.99 -9.86
N LYS A 157 25.34 4.88 -10.60
CA LYS A 157 24.77 5.51 -11.82
C LYS A 157 24.50 4.44 -12.89
N VAL A 158 25.46 3.54 -13.10
CA VAL A 158 25.34 2.43 -14.05
C VAL A 158 24.17 1.50 -13.70
N LEU A 159 24.08 1.06 -12.44
CA LEU A 159 23.02 0.16 -12.00
C LEU A 159 21.65 0.85 -11.92
N ASP A 160 21.58 2.13 -11.58
CA ASP A 160 20.31 2.90 -11.56
C ASP A 160 19.70 3.00 -12.96
N ASN A 161 20.54 3.26 -13.97
CA ASN A 161 20.13 3.25 -15.38
C ASN A 161 19.71 1.84 -15.81
N PHE A 162 20.52 0.83 -15.47
CA PHE A 162 20.26 -0.57 -15.81
C PHE A 162 18.90 -1.05 -15.27
N ILE A 163 18.59 -0.76 -14.00
CA ILE A 163 17.29 -1.12 -13.39
C ILE A 163 16.14 -0.35 -14.05
N GLY A 164 16.36 0.91 -14.42
CA GLY A 164 15.37 1.75 -15.09
C GLY A 164 14.94 1.24 -16.47
N GLU A 165 15.88 0.66 -17.23
CA GLU A 165 15.60 0.12 -18.57
C GLU A 165 14.89 -1.23 -18.53
N LEU A 166 15.12 -2.05 -17.50
CA LEU A 166 14.61 -3.42 -17.41
C LEU A 166 13.25 -3.54 -16.70
N LYS A 167 12.23 -2.88 -17.26
CA LYS A 167 10.84 -2.93 -16.76
C LYS A 167 10.31 -4.38 -16.67
N GLY A 168 9.66 -4.69 -15.56
CA GLY A 168 9.03 -5.99 -15.32
C GLY A 168 9.94 -7.09 -14.74
N ASN A 169 11.25 -6.87 -14.68
CA ASN A 169 12.19 -7.83 -14.11
C ASN A 169 12.24 -7.75 -12.58
N ARG A 170 12.76 -8.80 -11.94
CA ARG A 170 13.02 -8.85 -10.50
C ARG A 170 14.49 -8.63 -10.24
N PHE A 171 14.79 -7.84 -9.22
CA PHE A 171 16.15 -7.45 -8.87
C PHE A 171 16.45 -7.87 -7.43
N SER A 172 17.65 -8.37 -7.22
CA SER A 172 18.26 -8.59 -5.92
C SER A 172 19.58 -7.85 -5.84
N LEU A 173 19.94 -7.35 -4.66
CA LEU A 173 21.20 -6.67 -4.40
C LEU A 173 21.94 -7.39 -3.28
N ALA A 174 23.10 -7.96 -3.61
CA ALA A 174 24.09 -8.44 -2.68
C ALA A 174 25.32 -7.53 -2.72
N ILE A 175 25.98 -7.39 -1.58
CA ILE A 175 27.26 -6.68 -1.46
C ILE A 175 28.32 -7.59 -0.86
N TYR A 176 29.58 -7.31 -1.16
CA TYR A 176 30.68 -8.00 -0.49
C TYR A 176 31.91 -7.11 -0.29
N ALA A 177 32.71 -7.52 0.69
CA ALA A 177 34.08 -7.08 0.94
C ALA A 177 34.76 -8.13 1.84
N ASP A 178 34.84 -7.91 3.16
CA ASP A 178 35.34 -8.90 4.13
C ASP A 178 34.32 -10.04 4.36
N SER A 179 33.06 -9.76 4.06
CA SER A 179 31.94 -10.70 4.17
C SER A 179 30.91 -10.37 3.09
N ALA A 180 30.00 -11.30 2.81
CA ALA A 180 28.93 -11.10 1.85
C ALA A 180 27.56 -10.93 2.53
N TYR A 181 26.76 -9.97 2.06
CA TYR A 181 25.44 -9.69 2.61
C TYR A 181 24.39 -9.48 1.51
N THR A 182 23.17 -9.91 1.78
CA THR A 182 21.99 -9.54 0.96
C THR A 182 21.42 -8.24 1.47
N LEU A 183 21.42 -7.18 0.66
CA LEU A 183 20.79 -5.91 1.01
C LEU A 183 19.32 -5.87 0.61
N LEU A 184 19.01 -6.45 -0.55
CA LEU A 184 17.66 -6.49 -1.09
C LEU A 184 17.41 -7.88 -1.63
N PRO A 185 16.52 -8.67 -0.99
CA PRO A 185 16.03 -9.91 -1.58
C PRO A 185 15.29 -9.63 -2.90
N LEU A 186 15.18 -10.66 -3.73
CA LEU A 186 14.62 -10.59 -5.06
C LEU A 186 13.18 -10.01 -5.09
N THR A 187 13.03 -8.80 -5.65
CA THR A 187 11.76 -8.06 -5.71
C THR A 187 11.51 -7.48 -7.10
N ASN A 188 10.24 -7.31 -7.48
CA ASN A 188 9.83 -6.57 -8.68
C ASN A 188 9.65 -5.06 -8.42
N ASP A 189 9.82 -4.61 -7.17
CA ASP A 189 9.77 -3.19 -6.80
C ASP A 189 11.07 -2.49 -7.21
N GLN A 190 11.06 -1.92 -8.41
CA GLN A 190 12.18 -1.13 -8.95
C GLN A 190 12.49 0.11 -8.11
N THR A 191 11.47 0.72 -7.49
CA THR A 191 11.67 1.89 -6.64
C THR A 191 12.47 1.52 -5.41
N LEU A 192 12.13 0.41 -4.75
CA LEU A 192 12.88 -0.11 -3.62
C LEU A 192 14.32 -0.49 -4.01
N ALA A 193 14.51 -1.10 -5.18
CA ALA A 193 15.84 -1.45 -5.69
C ALA A 193 16.72 -0.20 -5.89
N ARG A 194 16.20 0.82 -6.57
CA ARG A 194 16.91 2.09 -6.80
C ARG A 194 17.17 2.86 -5.50
N LEU A 195 16.23 2.86 -4.55
CA LEU A 195 16.44 3.46 -3.23
C LEU A 195 17.53 2.74 -2.43
N THR A 196 17.61 1.41 -2.54
CA THR A 196 18.66 0.61 -1.90
C THR A 196 20.02 0.88 -2.53
N LEU A 197 20.10 0.93 -3.87
CA LEU A 197 21.33 1.32 -4.59
C LEU A 197 21.88 2.67 -4.14
N LYS A 198 21.01 3.69 -4.00
CA LYS A 198 21.42 5.03 -3.57
C LYS A 198 22.11 5.03 -2.19
N ARG A 199 21.74 4.10 -1.32
CA ARG A 199 22.30 3.96 0.04
C ARG A 199 23.61 3.19 0.10
N LEU A 200 24.04 2.57 -1.00
CA LEU A 200 25.34 1.89 -1.06
C LEU A 200 26.48 2.85 -0.70
N LYS A 201 27.47 2.35 0.01
CA LYS A 201 28.67 3.08 0.37
C LYS A 201 29.83 2.08 0.37
N PRO A 202 31.06 2.54 0.08
CA PRO A 202 32.23 1.74 0.36
C PRO A 202 32.27 1.39 1.85
N TYR A 203 32.94 0.29 2.19
CA TYR A 203 33.09 -0.26 3.53
C TYR A 203 31.83 -0.85 4.19
N LEU A 204 30.70 -0.96 3.48
CA LEU A 204 29.48 -1.53 4.07
C LEU A 204 29.65 -2.99 4.51
N ALA A 205 30.46 -3.77 3.79
CA ALA A 205 30.68 -5.18 4.06
C ALA A 205 32.11 -5.50 4.54
N GLY A 206 32.90 -4.49 4.90
CA GLY A 206 34.32 -4.64 5.22
C GLY A 206 35.26 -3.87 4.29
N ARG A 207 36.57 -4.06 4.42
CA ARG A 207 37.59 -3.25 3.71
C ARG A 207 38.35 -4.00 2.62
N THR A 208 38.44 -5.31 2.72
CA THR A 208 39.17 -6.21 1.80
C THR A 208 38.21 -6.88 0.82
N ASP A 209 38.75 -7.59 -0.16
CA ASP A 209 38.10 -8.28 -1.26
C ASP A 209 38.08 -9.82 -1.03
N THR A 210 37.88 -10.24 0.23
CA THR A 210 38.03 -11.64 0.68
C THR A 210 36.74 -12.48 0.61
N ALA A 211 35.61 -11.91 0.22
CA ALA A 211 34.32 -12.62 0.23
C ALA A 211 33.66 -12.79 -1.15
N MET A 212 34.41 -12.70 -2.25
CA MET A 212 33.86 -12.83 -3.61
C MET A 212 33.15 -14.18 -3.83
N GLY A 213 33.78 -15.30 -3.46
CA GLY A 213 33.19 -16.64 -3.61
C GLY A 213 31.93 -16.82 -2.74
N GLU A 214 31.94 -16.31 -1.51
CA GLU A 214 30.76 -16.29 -0.63
C GLU A 214 29.61 -15.47 -1.21
N ALA A 215 29.91 -14.32 -1.81
CA ALA A 215 28.93 -13.44 -2.43
C ALA A 215 28.28 -14.08 -3.65
N LEU A 216 29.06 -14.76 -4.49
CA LEU A 216 28.54 -15.52 -5.62
C LEU A 216 27.70 -16.71 -5.13
N GLY A 217 28.14 -17.46 -4.12
CA GLY A 217 27.35 -18.53 -3.52
C GLY A 217 26.00 -18.04 -2.97
N LEU A 218 26.00 -16.89 -2.29
CA LEU A 218 24.80 -16.23 -1.78
C LEU A 218 23.87 -15.81 -2.92
N ALA A 219 24.41 -15.19 -3.97
CA ALA A 219 23.65 -14.78 -5.14
C ALA A 219 23.00 -15.97 -5.86
N LEU A 220 23.77 -17.03 -6.11
CA LEU A 220 23.29 -18.25 -6.74
C LEU A 220 22.18 -18.91 -5.92
N LYS A 221 22.33 -18.97 -4.60
CA LYS A 221 21.28 -19.46 -3.70
C LYS A 221 19.98 -18.64 -3.82
N GLN A 222 20.07 -17.31 -3.92
CA GLN A 222 18.88 -16.47 -4.11
C GLN A 222 18.19 -16.74 -5.46
N THR A 223 18.96 -16.98 -6.52
CA THR A 223 18.38 -17.36 -7.82
C THR A 223 17.65 -18.70 -7.74
N ASP A 224 18.09 -19.63 -6.89
CA ASP A 224 17.44 -20.93 -6.70
C ASP A 224 16.18 -20.85 -5.81
N GLN A 225 16.20 -19.96 -4.82
CA GLN A 225 15.11 -19.70 -3.88
C GLN A 225 13.98 -18.80 -4.42
N SER A 226 13.87 -18.62 -5.74
CA SER A 226 12.81 -17.84 -6.38
C SER A 226 11.43 -18.37 -5.96
N THR A 227 10.88 -17.74 -4.93
CA THR A 227 9.65 -18.09 -4.22
C THR A 227 8.57 -17.17 -4.75
N GLY A 228 7.43 -17.74 -5.16
CA GLY A 228 6.27 -16.99 -5.63
C GLY A 228 5.88 -17.20 -7.09
N ILE A 229 6.71 -17.88 -7.88
CA ILE A 229 6.31 -18.39 -9.20
C ILE A 229 6.27 -19.91 -9.08
N THR A 230 5.12 -20.51 -9.39
CA THR A 230 4.85 -21.95 -9.29
C THR A 230 6.01 -22.77 -9.89
N LYS A 231 6.36 -23.91 -9.30
CA LYS A 231 7.40 -24.84 -9.81
C LYS A 231 7.31 -25.08 -11.33
N ALA A 232 6.12 -24.98 -11.92
CA ALA A 232 5.85 -25.09 -13.35
C ALA A 232 6.54 -24.02 -14.25
N ASN A 233 6.96 -22.87 -13.71
CA ASN A 233 7.65 -21.81 -14.47
C ASN A 233 9.15 -21.67 -14.11
N LYS A 234 9.69 -22.56 -13.26
CA LYS A 234 11.11 -22.49 -12.86
C LYS A 234 12.06 -22.79 -14.04
N ASP A 235 11.62 -23.62 -14.98
CA ASP A 235 12.37 -23.97 -16.20
C ASP A 235 12.34 -22.86 -17.27
N THR A 236 11.41 -21.91 -17.13
CA THR A 236 11.18 -20.86 -18.12
C THR A 236 11.79 -19.52 -17.63
N LEU A 237 11.83 -19.25 -16.33
CA LEU A 237 12.49 -18.06 -15.79
C LEU A 237 14.02 -18.06 -16.04
N LYS A 238 14.49 -17.08 -16.81
CA LYS A 238 15.93 -16.84 -16.95
C LYS A 238 16.46 -16.13 -15.70
N ARG A 239 17.53 -16.70 -15.14
CA ARG A 239 18.21 -16.23 -13.94
C ARG A 239 19.61 -15.82 -14.34
N VAL A 240 20.06 -14.65 -13.92
CA VAL A 240 21.40 -14.15 -14.20
C VAL A 240 22.01 -13.54 -12.94
N VAL A 241 23.31 -13.74 -12.77
CA VAL A 241 24.09 -13.03 -11.76
C VAL A 241 24.94 -11.98 -12.48
N VAL A 242 25.00 -10.78 -11.93
CA VAL A 242 25.85 -9.70 -12.42
C VAL A 242 26.82 -9.33 -11.31
N LEU A 243 28.09 -9.68 -11.46
CA LEU A 243 29.18 -9.30 -10.55
C LEU A 243 29.77 -7.96 -10.96
N ILE A 244 29.94 -7.04 -10.02
CA ILE A 244 30.61 -5.77 -10.20
C ILE A 244 31.82 -5.74 -9.27
N SER A 245 33.01 -5.62 -9.84
CA SER A 245 34.28 -5.74 -9.12
C SER A 245 35.42 -5.03 -9.86
N ASP A 246 36.52 -4.76 -9.17
CA ASP A 246 37.78 -4.40 -9.82
C ASP A 246 38.65 -5.62 -10.21
N GLY A 247 38.13 -6.84 -10.00
CA GLY A 247 38.71 -8.08 -10.49
C GLY A 247 39.80 -8.69 -9.60
N LEU A 248 40.23 -7.97 -8.57
CA LEU A 248 41.06 -8.58 -7.55
C LEU A 248 40.20 -9.44 -6.62
N SER A 249 40.78 -10.56 -6.22
CA SER A 249 40.15 -11.44 -5.26
C SER A 249 41.22 -12.03 -4.35
N GLN A 250 40.94 -12.00 -3.05
CA GLN A 250 41.73 -12.72 -2.07
C GLN A 250 41.09 -14.08 -1.78
N PRO A 251 41.87 -15.05 -1.23
CA PRO A 251 41.33 -16.31 -0.77
C PRO A 251 40.11 -16.10 0.12
N SER A 252 39.03 -16.79 -0.21
CA SER A 252 37.72 -16.65 0.43
C SER A 252 37.33 -17.98 1.08
N ARG A 253 36.36 -17.98 2.01
CA ARG A 253 35.97 -19.23 2.70
C ARG A 253 35.33 -20.24 1.76
N ILE A 254 34.67 -19.76 0.72
CA ILE A 254 34.14 -20.54 -0.39
C ILE A 254 35.00 -20.21 -1.59
N GLU A 255 35.77 -21.18 -2.08
CA GLU A 255 36.66 -20.95 -3.21
C GLU A 255 35.89 -20.50 -4.46
N LEU A 256 36.48 -19.61 -5.26
CA LEU A 256 35.84 -19.07 -6.46
C LEU A 256 35.47 -20.19 -7.45
N THR A 257 36.30 -21.23 -7.53
CA THR A 257 36.06 -22.42 -8.37
C THR A 257 34.81 -23.20 -7.93
N GLU A 258 34.52 -23.27 -6.63
CA GLU A 258 33.30 -23.90 -6.13
C GLU A 258 32.06 -23.10 -6.52
N ALA A 259 32.12 -21.77 -6.42
CA ALA A 259 31.04 -20.90 -6.85
C ALA A 259 30.77 -21.01 -8.37
N VAL A 260 31.82 -21.11 -9.19
CA VAL A 260 31.72 -21.33 -10.64
C VAL A 260 31.07 -22.68 -10.95
N ASN A 261 31.54 -23.76 -10.31
CA ASN A 261 30.96 -25.10 -10.49
C ASN A 261 29.48 -25.11 -10.11
N TYR A 262 29.11 -24.40 -9.05
CA TYR A 262 27.71 -24.27 -8.63
C TYR A 262 26.88 -23.47 -9.64
N ALA A 263 27.42 -22.38 -10.20
CA ALA A 263 26.75 -21.61 -11.26
C ALA A 263 26.48 -22.44 -12.52
N GLN A 264 27.48 -23.23 -12.95
CA GLN A 264 27.36 -24.15 -14.09
C GLN A 264 26.30 -25.23 -13.83
N LEU A 265 26.28 -25.82 -12.64
CA LEU A 265 25.27 -26.81 -12.24
C LEU A 265 23.85 -26.22 -12.31
N LEU A 266 23.69 -24.97 -11.85
CA LEU A 266 22.41 -24.25 -11.88
C LEU A 266 22.05 -23.70 -13.27
N LYS A 267 22.99 -23.74 -14.23
CA LYS A 267 22.90 -23.09 -15.56
C LYS A 267 22.58 -21.60 -15.45
N VAL A 268 23.20 -20.91 -14.50
CA VAL A 268 23.05 -19.48 -14.26
C VAL A 268 24.30 -18.76 -14.75
N PRO A 269 24.23 -17.96 -15.83
CA PRO A 269 25.39 -17.22 -16.29
C PRO A 269 25.76 -16.09 -15.32
N ILE A 270 27.06 -15.91 -15.12
CA ILE A 270 27.63 -14.80 -14.35
C ILE A 270 28.20 -13.79 -15.33
N TYR A 271 27.52 -12.65 -15.47
CA TYR A 271 28.06 -11.49 -16.16
C TYR A 271 28.97 -10.72 -15.20
N THR A 272 30.08 -10.19 -15.69
CA THR A 272 31.04 -9.45 -14.87
C THR A 272 31.24 -8.05 -15.42
N ILE A 273 31.20 -7.06 -14.54
CA ILE A 273 31.42 -5.64 -14.86
C ILE A 273 32.67 -5.19 -14.09
N GLY A 274 33.74 -4.98 -14.85
CA GLY A 274 35.00 -4.42 -14.38
C GLY A 274 34.90 -2.92 -14.12
N VAL A 275 35.32 -2.47 -12.94
CA VAL A 275 35.30 -1.07 -12.52
C VAL A 275 36.69 -0.63 -12.07
N GLY A 276 37.20 0.41 -12.68
CA GLY A 276 38.51 0.99 -12.42
C GLY A 276 39.22 1.39 -13.70
N ALA A 277 40.16 2.33 -13.59
CA ALA A 277 41.04 2.67 -14.70
C ALA A 277 42.09 1.56 -14.93
N SER A 278 42.54 1.40 -16.18
CA SER A 278 43.64 0.50 -16.49
C SER A 278 44.96 1.03 -15.93
N SER A 279 45.91 0.14 -15.66
CA SER A 279 47.18 0.47 -15.01
C SER A 279 48.02 1.54 -15.73
N GLU A 280 47.81 1.74 -17.04
CA GLU A 280 48.47 2.79 -17.83
C GLU A 280 47.88 4.20 -17.61
N GLN A 281 46.59 4.29 -17.26
CA GLN A 281 45.89 5.56 -16.98
C GLN A 281 45.99 5.97 -15.51
N ALA A 282 46.38 5.02 -14.66
CA ALA A 282 46.59 5.22 -13.25
C ALA A 282 47.90 5.97 -12.98
N ASP A 283 47.88 7.29 -13.14
CA ASP A 283 49.00 8.14 -12.73
C ASP A 283 49.25 7.95 -11.21
N LYS A 284 50.39 7.32 -10.88
CA LYS A 284 50.73 6.79 -9.55
C LYS A 284 50.97 7.86 -8.47
N ARG A 285 50.59 9.13 -8.67
CA ARG A 285 51.17 10.23 -7.89
C ARG A 285 50.23 10.97 -6.94
N ILE A 286 48.91 10.84 -7.04
CA ILE A 286 48.01 11.70 -6.23
C ILE A 286 46.73 10.98 -5.79
N TYR A 287 46.84 9.87 -5.06
CA TYR A 287 45.73 9.41 -4.22
C TYR A 287 46.16 9.44 -2.75
N SER A 288 45.47 10.26 -1.96
CA SER A 288 45.80 10.66 -0.59
C SER A 288 45.93 9.46 0.38
N GLY A 289 47.13 8.88 0.48
CA GLY A 289 47.47 7.84 1.46
C GLY A 289 46.83 6.46 1.24
N LEU A 290 46.13 6.24 0.11
CA LEU A 290 45.60 4.93 -0.28
C LEU A 290 46.47 4.35 -1.40
N LEU A 291 46.90 3.08 -1.26
CA LEU A 291 47.56 2.36 -2.33
C LEU A 291 46.58 2.23 -3.51
N TYR A 292 46.99 2.69 -4.69
CA TYR A 292 46.15 2.58 -5.87
C TYR A 292 46.05 1.12 -6.33
N GLN A 293 44.82 0.67 -6.58
CA GLN A 293 44.49 -0.70 -7.00
C GLN A 293 43.88 -0.65 -8.41
N PRO A 294 44.62 -1.05 -9.46
CA PRO A 294 44.10 -1.05 -10.83
C PRO A 294 43.00 -2.09 -11.02
N LEU A 295 42.25 -1.96 -12.11
CA LEU A 295 41.33 -3.00 -12.57
C LEU A 295 42.12 -4.20 -13.13
N GLU A 296 41.84 -5.39 -12.62
CA GLU A 296 42.33 -6.68 -13.14
C GLU A 296 41.25 -7.35 -14.00
N SER A 297 41.24 -7.07 -15.30
CA SER A 297 40.17 -7.54 -16.18
C SER A 297 40.21 -9.03 -16.51
N GLU A 298 41.39 -9.66 -16.49
CA GLU A 298 41.59 -11.04 -16.93
C GLU A 298 40.83 -12.05 -16.07
N SER A 299 40.83 -11.86 -14.74
CA SER A 299 40.11 -12.72 -13.80
C SER A 299 38.59 -12.67 -14.02
N LEU A 300 38.06 -11.46 -14.25
CA LEU A 300 36.64 -11.24 -14.53
C LEU A 300 36.22 -11.83 -15.88
N GLN A 301 37.07 -11.68 -16.90
CA GLN A 301 36.86 -12.31 -18.21
C GLN A 301 36.79 -13.84 -18.10
N ALA A 302 37.77 -14.46 -17.44
CA ALA A 302 37.80 -15.89 -17.24
C ALA A 302 36.56 -16.39 -16.48
N LEU A 303 36.14 -15.68 -15.43
CA LEU A 303 34.94 -16.02 -14.64
C LEU A 303 33.66 -15.99 -15.49
N ALA A 304 33.48 -14.93 -16.28
CA ALA A 304 32.32 -14.80 -17.15
C ALA A 304 32.29 -15.90 -18.22
N GLU A 305 33.43 -16.18 -18.88
CA GLU A 305 33.54 -17.21 -19.91
C GLU A 305 33.23 -18.60 -19.37
N GLN A 306 33.75 -18.95 -18.19
CA GLN A 306 33.51 -20.25 -17.55
C GLN A 306 32.03 -20.51 -17.25
N THR A 307 31.23 -19.46 -17.06
CA THR A 307 29.81 -19.56 -16.70
C THR A 307 28.88 -19.22 -17.86
N GLN A 308 29.39 -19.05 -19.10
CA GLN A 308 28.63 -18.62 -20.27
C GLN A 308 28.03 -17.20 -20.14
N GLY A 309 28.59 -16.38 -19.25
CA GLY A 309 28.31 -14.95 -19.16
C GLY A 309 29.22 -14.15 -20.09
N GLN A 310 29.29 -12.84 -19.86
CA GLN A 310 30.17 -11.93 -20.59
C GLN A 310 30.79 -10.87 -19.69
N TYR A 311 32.01 -10.47 -20.04
CA TYR A 311 32.74 -9.39 -19.39
C TYR A 311 32.49 -8.05 -20.07
N PHE A 312 32.39 -7.01 -19.24
CA PHE A 312 32.27 -5.62 -19.66
C PHE A 312 33.11 -4.74 -18.75
N GLN A 313 33.60 -3.62 -19.28
CA GLN A 313 34.34 -2.63 -18.50
C GLN A 313 33.62 -1.29 -18.51
N VAL A 314 33.51 -0.66 -17.34
CA VAL A 314 32.93 0.68 -17.25
C VAL A 314 33.92 1.72 -17.74
N GLY A 315 33.52 2.53 -18.73
CA GLY A 315 34.31 3.64 -19.27
C GLY A 315 35.11 3.33 -20.54
N SER A 316 35.08 2.09 -21.07
CA SER A 316 35.84 1.68 -22.26
C SER A 316 35.22 2.14 -23.61
N GLY A 317 34.16 2.94 -23.58
CA GLY A 317 33.35 3.25 -24.77
C GLY A 317 32.45 2.10 -25.23
N GLN A 318 32.56 0.91 -24.63
CA GLN A 318 31.51 -0.11 -24.70
C GLN A 318 30.32 0.38 -23.88
N GLU A 319 29.23 0.72 -24.57
CA GLU A 319 28.05 1.21 -23.90
C GLU A 319 27.46 0.09 -23.02
N ILE A 320 27.11 0.41 -21.78
CA ILE A 320 26.31 -0.46 -20.91
C ILE A 320 25.00 -0.89 -21.59
N SER A 321 24.52 -0.11 -22.57
CA SER A 321 23.45 -0.46 -23.49
C SER A 321 23.68 -1.79 -24.21
N ALA A 322 24.93 -2.19 -24.50
CA ALA A 322 25.28 -3.48 -25.09
C ALA A 322 25.11 -4.64 -24.10
N VAL A 323 25.43 -4.43 -22.81
CA VAL A 323 25.15 -5.39 -21.73
C VAL A 323 23.65 -5.59 -21.61
N LEU A 324 22.91 -4.48 -21.59
CA LEU A 324 21.45 -4.45 -21.53
C LEU A 324 20.83 -5.12 -22.74
N ALA A 325 21.35 -4.87 -23.94
CA ALA A 325 20.91 -5.52 -25.17
C ALA A 325 21.13 -7.03 -25.13
N LYS A 326 22.24 -7.51 -24.55
CA LYS A 326 22.50 -8.95 -24.43
C LYS A 326 21.71 -9.63 -23.32
N ILE A 327 21.55 -8.99 -22.17
CA ILE A 327 20.65 -9.48 -21.12
C ILE A 327 19.19 -9.45 -21.63
N ASN A 328 18.85 -8.50 -22.51
CA ASN A 328 17.57 -8.46 -23.20
C ASN A 328 17.42 -9.57 -24.25
N GLN A 329 18.43 -9.79 -25.09
CA GLN A 329 18.48 -10.82 -26.15
C GLN A 329 18.58 -12.24 -25.60
N ALA A 330 19.14 -12.44 -24.40
CA ALA A 330 19.02 -13.68 -23.66
C ALA A 330 17.55 -13.87 -23.26
N GLU A 331 16.80 -14.48 -24.17
CA GLU A 331 15.35 -14.66 -24.24
C GLU A 331 14.73 -14.90 -22.86
N GLY A 332 14.10 -13.89 -22.28
CA GLY A 332 13.31 -14.09 -21.08
C GLY A 332 11.95 -14.69 -21.43
N VAL A 333 11.28 -15.25 -20.43
CA VAL A 333 10.02 -15.95 -20.67
C VAL A 333 8.83 -15.02 -20.53
N PRO A 334 7.82 -15.15 -21.42
CA PRO A 334 6.56 -14.46 -21.27
C PRO A 334 5.88 -14.94 -19.99
N TYR A 335 5.96 -14.11 -18.96
CA TYR A 335 5.21 -14.25 -17.73
C TYR A 335 3.97 -13.38 -17.84
N ILE A 336 2.82 -14.02 -17.73
CA ILE A 336 1.54 -13.34 -17.60
C ILE A 336 1.48 -12.82 -16.16
N ALA A 337 1.72 -11.52 -15.99
CA ALA A 337 1.59 -10.91 -14.67
C ALA A 337 0.14 -11.09 -14.18
N PRO A 338 -0.10 -11.49 -12.91
CA PRO A 338 -1.45 -11.50 -12.37
C PRO A 338 -2.02 -10.09 -12.50
N PRO A 339 -3.32 -9.95 -12.87
CA PRO A 339 -3.93 -8.66 -13.06
C PRO A 339 -3.74 -7.81 -11.81
N ALA A 340 -3.39 -6.55 -11.99
CA ALA A 340 -3.23 -5.63 -10.88
C ALA A 340 -4.50 -5.67 -10.02
N PRO A 341 -4.37 -5.69 -8.68
CA PRO A 341 -5.54 -5.74 -7.81
C PRO A 341 -6.49 -4.58 -8.17
N PRO A 342 -7.81 -4.84 -8.22
CA PRO A 342 -8.77 -3.84 -8.65
C PRO A 342 -8.67 -2.61 -7.74
N GLN A 343 -8.69 -1.42 -8.34
CA GLN A 343 -8.73 -0.19 -7.56
C GLN A 343 -10.06 -0.13 -6.81
N LYS A 344 -9.97 0.13 -5.50
CA LYS A 344 -11.14 0.29 -4.63
C LYS A 344 -11.45 1.77 -4.48
N GLN A 345 -12.64 2.18 -4.86
CA GLN A 345 -13.17 3.50 -4.54
C GLN A 345 -14.11 3.40 -3.35
N TYR A 346 -13.77 4.07 -2.25
CA TYR A 346 -14.60 4.10 -1.04
C TYR A 346 -15.76 5.09 -1.20
N LEU A 347 -16.99 4.62 -1.02
CA LEU A 347 -18.22 5.40 -1.16
C LEU A 347 -18.85 5.76 0.19
N TYR A 348 -18.18 5.51 1.34
CA TYR A 348 -18.76 5.73 2.68
C TYR A 348 -19.14 7.20 2.96
N SER A 349 -18.54 8.15 2.24
CA SER A 349 -18.82 9.59 2.42
C SER A 349 -20.27 9.95 2.09
N TYR A 350 -20.87 9.32 1.07
CA TYR A 350 -22.25 9.59 0.67
C TYR A 350 -23.29 9.25 1.76
N PRO A 351 -23.37 7.99 2.27
CA PRO A 351 -24.31 7.66 3.35
C PRO A 351 -23.99 8.43 4.64
N LEU A 352 -22.72 8.73 4.92
CA LEU A 352 -22.35 9.53 6.09
C LEU A 352 -22.92 10.96 6.01
N ILE A 353 -22.77 11.64 4.88
CA ILE A 353 -23.31 12.99 4.66
C ILE A 353 -24.84 12.96 4.79
N MET A 354 -25.51 11.96 4.19
CA MET A 354 -26.97 11.80 4.33
C MET A 354 -27.38 11.62 5.78
N GLY A 355 -26.67 10.79 6.55
CA GLY A 355 -26.91 10.62 7.99
C GLY A 355 -26.77 11.91 8.78
N VAL A 356 -25.73 12.71 8.50
CA VAL A 356 -25.50 14.02 9.14
C VAL A 356 -26.61 15.02 8.79
N VAL A 357 -27.05 15.07 7.53
CA VAL A 357 -28.15 15.95 7.09
C VAL A 357 -29.45 15.58 7.81
N VAL A 358 -29.79 14.29 7.87
CA VAL A 358 -30.99 13.82 8.57
C VAL A 358 -30.93 14.14 10.07
N LEU A 359 -29.77 13.98 10.70
CA LEU A 359 -29.55 14.36 12.10
C LEU A 359 -29.74 15.86 12.31
N GLY A 360 -29.25 16.70 11.40
CA GLY A 360 -29.45 18.15 11.42
C GLY A 360 -30.93 18.53 11.31
N ILE A 361 -31.68 17.89 10.38
CA ILE A 361 -33.13 18.09 10.23
C ILE A 361 -33.86 17.69 11.52
N TYR A 362 -33.50 16.56 12.11
CA TYR A 362 -34.05 16.11 13.39
C TYR A 362 -33.84 17.14 14.49
N TRP A 363 -32.62 17.67 14.62
CA TRP A 363 -32.29 18.70 15.61
C TRP A 363 -33.06 20.00 15.39
N ALA A 364 -33.11 20.51 14.15
CA ALA A 364 -33.82 21.73 13.81
C ALA A 364 -35.33 21.62 14.12
N LEU A 365 -35.96 20.52 13.70
CA LEU A 365 -37.38 20.26 13.98
C LEU A 365 -37.65 20.13 15.49
N SER A 366 -36.73 19.51 16.25
CA SER A 366 -36.83 19.41 17.71
C SER A 366 -36.75 20.78 18.40
N LEU A 367 -35.84 21.66 17.96
CA LEU A 367 -35.70 23.03 18.49
C LEU A 367 -36.92 23.89 18.20
N ILE A 368 -37.38 23.87 16.94
CA ILE A 368 -38.61 24.58 16.51
C ILE A 368 -39.77 24.11 17.38
N TRP A 369 -39.88 22.80 17.60
CA TRP A 369 -40.93 22.22 18.43
C TRP A 369 -40.87 22.69 19.89
N MET A 370 -39.71 22.64 20.53
CA MET A 370 -39.53 23.13 21.89
C MET A 370 -39.94 24.61 22.01
N SER A 371 -39.60 25.42 21.01
CA SER A 371 -40.00 26.84 20.97
C SER A 371 -41.53 27.02 20.87
N PHE A 372 -42.22 26.22 20.06
CA PHE A 372 -43.69 26.25 19.95
C PHE A 372 -44.39 25.83 21.24
N VAL A 373 -43.88 24.79 21.91
CA VAL A 373 -44.43 24.32 23.19
C VAL A 373 -44.23 25.38 24.28
N ALA A 374 -43.06 26.01 24.35
CA ALA A 374 -42.78 27.09 25.28
C ALA A 374 -43.69 28.32 25.06
N ARG A 375 -43.87 28.74 23.80
CA ARG A 375 -44.77 29.85 23.43
C ARG A 375 -46.23 29.57 23.81
N LYS A 376 -46.72 28.34 23.59
CA LYS A 376 -48.09 27.94 23.95
C LYS A 376 -48.31 27.91 25.46
N LYS A 377 -47.32 27.43 26.24
CA LYS A 377 -47.37 27.50 27.72
C LYS A 377 -47.41 28.93 28.23
N SER A 378 -46.57 29.82 27.68
CA SER A 378 -46.53 31.24 28.05
C SER A 378 -47.85 31.96 27.75
N LYS A 379 -48.46 31.73 26.58
CA LYS A 379 -49.76 32.32 26.22
C LYS A 379 -50.87 31.87 27.18
N LYS A 380 -50.91 30.58 27.50
CA LYS A 380 -51.90 30.01 28.43
C LYS A 380 -51.72 30.48 29.88
N GLN A 381 -50.48 30.80 30.30
CA GLN A 381 -50.23 31.44 31.60
C GLN A 381 -50.71 32.90 31.62
N LYS A 382 -50.47 33.67 30.55
CA LYS A 382 -50.95 35.06 30.43
C LYS A 382 -52.49 35.15 30.40
N GLU A 383 -53.16 34.21 29.75
CA GLU A 383 -54.63 34.12 29.73
C GLU A 383 -55.25 33.71 31.07
N ARG A 384 -54.48 33.14 32.00
CA ARG A 384 -54.95 32.76 33.36
C ARG A 384 -54.67 33.83 34.43
N ALA A 385 -53.82 34.81 34.10
CA ALA A 385 -53.44 35.90 34.99
C ALA A 385 -54.25 37.19 34.72
N LYS A 386 -55.02 37.22 33.63
CA LYS A 386 -56.13 38.15 33.40
C LYS A 386 -57.42 37.48 33.81
#